data_AF-A0A7S1S7E9-F1
#
_entry.id   AF-A0A7S1S7E9-F1
#
_cell.length_a   1.000
_cell.length_b   1.000
_cell.length_c   1.000
_cell.angle_alpha   90.00
_cell.angle_beta   90.00
_cell.angle_gamma   90.00
#
_symmetry.space_group_name_H-M   'P 1'
#
loop_
_entity.id
_entity.type
_entity.pdbx_description
1 polymer ?
#
loop_
_entity_poly.entity_id
_entity_poly.type
_entity_poly.pdbx_seq_one_letter_code
_entity_poly.pdbx_strand_id
1 'polypeptide(L)'
;ALLGPEELRRVRDLTVSREGVGSVTFPGETDCLGLDFERIVRLEVGEVLVYPEGGAKPPVGEGLNRPAEVTMYHCYPPNGSELLQDPQAQERYRRKIQKMTEEKEATFVDYSCATGVWRFRVQHF
;
A
#
# COMPACT_ATOMS: atom_id res chain seq x y z
N ALA A 1 -2.76 11.15 -23.61
CA ALA A 1 -1.48 11.10 -24.32
C ALA A 1 -0.53 10.24 -23.50
N LEU A 2 0.29 9.41 -24.13
CA LEU A 2 1.35 8.67 -23.43
C LEU A 2 2.45 9.66 -23.04
N LEU A 3 3.00 9.52 -21.84
CA LEU A 3 4.09 10.37 -21.35
C LEU A 3 5.35 10.14 -22.19
N GLY A 4 6.07 11.23 -22.50
CA GLY A 4 7.38 11.16 -23.12
C GLY A 4 8.46 10.67 -22.14
N PRO A 5 9.67 10.30 -22.63
CA PRO A 5 10.74 9.76 -21.78
C PRO A 5 11.14 10.68 -20.61
N GLU A 6 11.24 11.99 -20.84
CA GLU A 6 11.58 12.95 -19.77
C GLU A 6 10.47 13.11 -18.73
N GLU A 7 9.22 12.98 -19.16
CA GLU A 7 8.06 13.03 -18.27
C GLU A 7 7.97 11.75 -17.43
N LEU A 8 8.28 10.59 -18.01
CA LEU A 8 8.36 9.31 -17.30
C LEU A 8 9.42 9.30 -16.19
N ARG A 9 10.50 10.07 -16.35
CA ARG A 9 11.56 10.17 -15.33
C ARG A 9 11.16 10.99 -14.10
N ARG A 10 10.07 11.76 -14.18
CA ARG A 10 9.66 12.74 -13.15
C ARG A 10 8.17 12.64 -12.82
N VAL A 11 7.61 11.44 -12.87
CA VAL A 11 6.20 11.22 -12.50
C VAL A 11 6.03 11.56 -11.03
N ARG A 12 5.17 12.54 -10.73
CA ARG A 12 4.88 12.96 -9.36
C ARG A 12 3.76 12.14 -8.77
N ASP A 13 3.94 11.75 -7.50
CA ASP A 13 2.93 11.05 -6.71
C ASP A 13 2.41 9.79 -7.42
N LEU A 14 3.35 9.03 -8.00
CA LEU A 14 3.07 7.83 -8.78
C LEU A 14 2.17 6.89 -7.97
N THR A 15 1.00 6.57 -8.51
CA THR A 15 0.06 5.65 -7.88
C THR A 15 -0.16 4.44 -8.79
N VAL A 16 0.14 3.26 -8.26
CA VAL A 16 -0.23 1.98 -8.86
C VAL A 16 -1.44 1.46 -8.10
N SER A 17 -2.51 1.12 -8.81
CA SER A 17 -3.77 0.69 -8.19
C SER A 17 -4.41 -0.46 -8.95
N ARG A 18 -5.20 -1.25 -8.23
CA ARG A 18 -6.07 -2.27 -8.79
C ARG A 18 -7.46 -2.10 -8.19
N GLU A 19 -8.44 -1.91 -9.06
CA GLU A 19 -9.84 -1.71 -8.66
C GLU A 19 -10.31 -2.87 -7.78
N GLY A 20 -10.97 -2.52 -6.66
CA GLY A 20 -11.45 -3.51 -5.69
C GLY A 20 -10.35 -4.21 -4.88
N VAL A 21 -9.08 -3.80 -4.98
CA VAL A 21 -7.98 -4.42 -4.20
C VAL A 21 -7.26 -3.39 -3.34
N GLY A 22 -6.79 -2.30 -3.94
CA GLY A 22 -6.02 -1.30 -3.23
C GLY A 22 -5.09 -0.49 -4.13
N SER A 23 -4.20 0.26 -3.50
CA SER A 23 -3.21 1.09 -4.17
C SER A 23 -1.93 1.25 -3.36
N VAL A 24 -0.84 1.55 -4.07
CA VAL A 24 0.41 2.04 -3.51
C VAL A 24 0.76 3.35 -4.20
N THR A 25 1.04 4.38 -3.41
CA THR A 25 1.40 5.73 -3.88
C THR A 25 2.82 6.05 -3.41
N PHE A 26 3.67 6.47 -4.34
CA PHE A 26 5.05 6.89 -4.10
C PHE A 26 5.14 8.42 -4.16
N PRO A 27 5.21 9.13 -3.02
CA PRO A 27 5.19 10.58 -3.00
C PRO A 27 6.42 11.20 -3.67
N GLY A 28 6.21 12.34 -4.32
CA GLY A 28 7.27 13.07 -5.03
C GLY A 28 7.62 12.44 -6.39
N GLU A 29 8.79 12.79 -6.93
CA GLU A 29 9.20 12.35 -8.26
C GLU A 29 9.73 10.91 -8.27
N THR A 30 9.23 10.12 -9.21
CA THR A 30 9.62 8.73 -9.45
C THR A 30 10.02 8.54 -10.91
N ASP A 31 11.21 7.99 -11.12
CA ASP A 31 11.67 7.58 -12.45
C ASP A 31 10.99 6.26 -12.83
N CYS A 32 10.05 6.34 -13.76
CA CYS A 32 9.26 5.22 -14.27
C CYS A 32 9.83 4.66 -15.57
N LEU A 33 10.92 5.22 -16.11
CA LEU A 33 11.43 4.83 -17.41
C LEU A 33 11.94 3.39 -17.36
N GLY A 34 11.34 2.53 -18.19
CA GLY A 34 11.70 1.11 -18.29
C GLY A 34 11.21 0.24 -17.13
N LEU A 35 10.36 0.77 -16.24
CA LEU A 35 9.68 -0.04 -15.22
C LEU A 35 8.56 -0.87 -15.85
N ASP A 36 8.58 -2.17 -15.58
CA ASP A 36 7.49 -3.09 -15.87
C ASP A 36 6.63 -3.27 -14.61
N PHE A 37 5.56 -2.46 -14.50
CA PHE A 37 4.69 -2.44 -13.32
C PHE A 37 3.99 -3.78 -13.06
N GLU A 38 3.66 -4.54 -14.11
CA GLU A 38 3.01 -5.85 -13.96
C GLU A 38 3.94 -6.87 -13.31
N ARG A 39 5.26 -6.76 -13.58
CA ARG A 39 6.26 -7.62 -12.97
C ARG A 39 6.69 -7.17 -11.58
N ILE A 40 6.82 -5.86 -11.36
CA ILE A 40 7.41 -5.31 -10.13
C ILE A 40 6.38 -4.92 -9.07
N VAL A 41 5.09 -4.79 -9.39
CA VAL A 41 4.04 -4.51 -8.40
C VAL A 41 2.95 -5.57 -8.49
N ARG A 42 2.68 -6.25 -7.38
CA ARG A 42 1.56 -7.17 -7.24
C ARG A 42 0.59 -6.65 -6.18
N LEU A 43 -0.65 -6.41 -6.61
CA LEU A 43 -1.77 -6.03 -5.75
C LEU A 43 -2.79 -7.17 -5.77
N GLU A 44 -2.94 -7.86 -4.64
CA GLU A 44 -3.96 -8.89 -4.42
C GLU A 44 -4.76 -8.56 -3.15
N VAL A 45 -5.94 -9.17 -3.00
CA VAL A 45 -6.75 -8.94 -1.79
C VAL A 45 -5.96 -9.40 -0.56
N GLY A 46 -5.65 -8.46 0.33
CA GLY A 46 -4.86 -8.75 1.52
C GLY A 46 -3.34 -8.75 1.30
N GLU A 47 -2.84 -8.41 0.11
CA GLU A 47 -1.41 -8.42 -0.19
C GLU A 47 -0.99 -7.28 -1.13
N VAL A 48 0.10 -6.59 -0.75
CA VAL A 48 0.80 -5.61 -1.58
C VAL A 48 2.27 -5.98 -1.59
N LEU A 49 2.79 -6.37 -2.76
CA LEU A 49 4.20 -6.69 -2.94
C LEU A 49 4.81 -5.77 -4.00
N VAL A 50 6.00 -5.25 -3.70
CA VAL A 50 6.82 -4.51 -4.64
C VAL A 50 8.15 -5.25 -4.77
N TYR A 51 8.56 -5.54 -5.99
CA TYR A 51 9.63 -6.49 -6.35
C TYR A 51 9.39 -7.89 -5.77
N PRO A 52 8.31 -8.59 -6.16
CA PRO A 52 8.01 -9.94 -5.64
C PRO A 52 9.10 -10.96 -5.99
N GLU A 53 9.87 -10.72 -7.05
CA GLU A 53 11.03 -11.51 -7.44
C GLU A 53 12.30 -10.95 -6.77
N GLY A 54 12.91 -11.70 -5.84
CA GLY A 54 14.02 -11.20 -5.02
C GLY A 54 15.27 -10.72 -5.78
N GLY A 55 15.47 -11.15 -7.03
CA GLY A 55 16.57 -10.69 -7.88
C GLY A 55 16.35 -9.32 -8.54
N ALA A 56 15.13 -8.76 -8.47
CA ALA A 56 14.77 -7.51 -9.13
C ALA A 56 14.73 -6.29 -8.18
N LYS A 57 14.84 -6.51 -6.86
CA LYS A 57 14.72 -5.47 -5.86
C LYS A 57 15.99 -4.62 -5.77
N PRO A 58 15.94 -3.32 -6.10
CA PRO A 58 17.11 -2.45 -6.04
C PRO A 58 17.41 -2.03 -4.57
N PRO A 59 18.55 -1.36 -4.31
CA PRO A 59 18.83 -0.74 -3.02
C PRO A 59 17.73 0.21 -2.53
N VAL A 60 17.69 0.47 -1.22
CA VAL A 60 16.74 1.43 -0.64
C VAL A 60 16.97 2.83 -1.23
N GLY A 61 15.90 3.48 -1.67
CA GLY A 61 15.90 4.78 -2.34
C GLY A 61 15.94 4.70 -3.87
N GLU A 62 16.22 3.54 -4.45
CA GLU A 62 16.23 3.33 -5.89
C GLU A 62 14.93 2.68 -6.39
N GLY A 63 14.51 3.02 -7.61
CA GLY A 63 13.28 2.53 -8.21
C GLY A 63 12.06 2.75 -7.29
N LEU A 64 11.32 1.68 -7.03
CA LEU A 64 10.16 1.67 -6.11
C LEU A 64 10.53 1.17 -4.70
N ASN A 65 11.80 0.89 -4.40
CA ASN A 65 12.23 0.48 -3.07
C ASN A 65 12.42 1.70 -2.16
N ARG A 66 11.34 2.43 -1.91
CA ARG A 66 11.36 3.77 -1.32
C ARG A 66 10.08 4.05 -0.52
N PRO A 67 9.96 5.18 0.18
CA PRO A 67 8.78 5.46 0.98
C PRO A 67 7.50 5.48 0.14
N ALA A 68 6.43 4.89 0.68
CA ALA A 68 5.15 4.80 0.01
C ALA A 68 3.96 4.82 0.99
N GLU A 69 2.83 5.30 0.50
CA GLU A 69 1.53 5.18 1.15
C GLU A 69 0.77 4.01 0.54
N VAL A 70 0.28 3.09 1.37
CA VAL A 70 -0.45 1.91 0.95
C VAL A 70 -1.90 2.01 1.43
N THR A 71 -2.84 1.74 0.53
CA THR A 71 -4.25 1.55 0.86
C THR A 71 -4.68 0.16 0.44
N MET A 72 -5.21 -0.62 1.38
CA MET A 72 -5.75 -1.95 1.12
C MET A 72 -7.27 -1.95 1.35
N TYR A 73 -7.99 -2.61 0.46
CA TYR A 73 -9.43 -2.83 0.56
C TYR A 73 -9.75 -4.24 1.04
N HIS A 74 -11.02 -4.46 1.40
CA HIS A 74 -11.54 -5.77 1.85
C HIS A 74 -10.85 -6.36 3.09
N CYS A 75 -10.20 -5.53 3.92
CA CYS A 75 -9.57 -5.92 5.17
C CYS A 75 -10.60 -5.92 6.32
N TYR A 76 -11.65 -6.73 6.21
CA TYR A 76 -12.74 -6.78 7.20
C TYR A 76 -12.37 -7.63 8.44
N PRO A 77 -12.93 -7.32 9.62
CA PRO A 77 -12.79 -8.19 10.78
C PRO A 77 -13.54 -9.52 10.58
N PRO A 78 -13.03 -10.64 11.12
CA PRO A 78 -13.62 -11.96 10.92
C PRO A 78 -15.05 -12.10 11.50
N ASN A 79 -15.40 -11.34 12.56
CA ASN A 79 -16.74 -11.32 13.17
C ASN A 79 -17.45 -9.98 12.89
N GLY A 80 -17.47 -9.57 11.61
CA GLY A 80 -17.82 -8.21 11.21
C GLY A 80 -19.16 -7.68 11.75
N SER A 81 -20.24 -8.46 11.69
CA SER A 81 -21.59 -7.97 12.06
C SER A 81 -21.72 -7.58 13.53
N GLU A 82 -21.18 -8.39 14.45
CA GLU A 82 -21.25 -8.11 15.90
C GLU A 82 -20.31 -6.95 16.27
N LEU A 83 -19.11 -6.95 15.69
CA LEU A 83 -18.12 -5.91 15.94
C LEU A 83 -18.62 -4.54 15.47
N LEU A 84 -19.32 -4.47 14.33
CA LEU A 84 -19.85 -3.21 13.80
C LEU A 84 -20.96 -2.59 14.67
N GLN A 85 -21.57 -3.35 15.57
CA GLN A 85 -22.59 -2.85 16.49
C GLN A 85 -22.01 -2.26 17.79
N ASP A 86 -20.75 -2.57 18.12
CA ASP A 86 -20.06 -2.08 19.32
C ASP A 86 -18.91 -1.11 18.96
N PRO A 87 -19.09 0.21 19.17
CA PRO A 87 -18.04 1.20 18.93
C PRO A 87 -16.74 0.92 19.71
N GLN A 88 -16.82 0.35 20.92
CA GLN A 88 -15.64 0.00 21.68
C GLN A 88 -14.93 -1.22 21.08
N ALA A 89 -15.66 -2.20 20.55
CA ALA A 89 -15.06 -3.32 19.82
C ALA A 89 -14.35 -2.86 18.54
N GLN A 90 -14.95 -1.91 17.81
CA GLN A 90 -14.33 -1.29 16.64
C GLN A 90 -13.00 -0.61 17.00
N GLU A 91 -12.99 0.19 18.07
CA GLU A 91 -11.78 0.85 18.53
C GLU A 91 -10.69 -0.15 19.00
N ARG A 92 -11.08 -1.20 19.74
CA ARG A 92 -10.16 -2.28 20.11
C ARG A 92 -9.54 -2.96 18.88
N TYR A 93 -10.34 -3.21 17.85
CA TYR A 93 -9.86 -3.83 16.62
C TYR A 93 -8.97 -2.89 15.80
N ARG A 94 -9.31 -1.61 15.70
CA ARG A 94 -8.46 -0.57 15.10
C ARG A 94 -7.08 -0.54 15.77
N ARG A 95 -7.01 -0.55 17.10
CA ARG A 95 -5.75 -0.61 17.85
C ARG A 95 -4.96 -1.88 17.59
N LYS A 96 -5.64 -3.02 17.42
CA LYS A 96 -5.00 -4.28 17.01
C LYS A 96 -4.34 -4.15 15.63
N ILE A 97 -5.05 -3.59 14.64
CA ILE A 97 -4.51 -3.35 13.31
C ILE A 97 -3.32 -2.38 13.36
N GLN A 98 -3.43 -1.30 14.13
CA GLN A 98 -2.32 -0.38 14.36
C GLN A 98 -1.08 -1.10 14.89
N LYS A 99 -1.22 -1.87 15.97
CA LYS A 99 -0.11 -2.64 16.56
C LYS A 99 0.52 -3.61 15.55
N MET A 100 -0.29 -4.36 14.81
CA MET A 100 0.19 -5.27 13.76
C MET A 100 0.90 -4.56 12.60
N THR A 101 0.49 -3.33 12.28
CA THR A 101 1.13 -2.48 11.27
C THR A 101 2.53 -2.10 11.74
N GLU A 102 2.62 -1.58 12.95
CA GLU A 102 3.86 -1.06 13.56
C GLU A 102 4.86 -2.18 13.88
N GLU A 103 4.39 -3.38 14.23
CA GLU A 103 5.22 -4.59 14.37
C GLU A 103 5.91 -5.01 13.07
N LYS A 104 5.42 -4.56 11.92
CA LYS A 104 6.03 -4.76 10.60
C LYS A 104 6.84 -3.56 10.12
N GLU A 105 7.27 -2.68 11.03
CA GLU A 105 8.05 -1.47 10.73
C GLU A 105 7.32 -0.49 9.78
N ALA A 106 5.99 -0.59 9.69
CA ALA A 106 5.15 0.32 8.95
C ALA A 106 4.49 1.34 9.89
N THR A 107 4.26 2.55 9.39
CA THR A 107 3.53 3.59 10.12
C THR A 107 2.03 3.45 9.86
N PHE A 108 1.27 3.17 10.91
CA PHE A 108 -0.19 3.17 10.83
C PHE A 108 -0.72 4.56 10.48
N VAL A 109 -1.66 4.63 9.51
CA VAL A 109 -2.36 5.87 9.15
C VAL A 109 -3.81 5.79 9.59
N ASP A 110 -4.54 4.79 9.11
CA ASP A 110 -5.97 4.67 9.38
C ASP A 110 -6.51 3.25 9.18
N TYR A 111 -7.59 2.92 9.88
CA TYR A 111 -8.35 1.68 9.65
C TYR A 111 -9.83 1.87 9.98
N SER A 112 -10.71 1.39 9.09
CA SER A 112 -12.15 1.40 9.28
C SER A 112 -12.73 -0.01 9.23
N CYS A 113 -13.35 -0.43 10.33
CA CYS A 113 -14.06 -1.72 10.40
C CYS A 113 -15.23 -1.78 9.41
N ALA A 114 -15.92 -0.65 9.22
CA ALA A 114 -17.13 -0.55 8.40
C ALA A 114 -16.85 -0.67 6.91
N THR A 115 -15.73 -0.09 6.45
CA THR A 115 -15.36 -0.09 5.03
C THR A 115 -14.29 -1.11 4.69
N GLY A 116 -13.66 -1.73 5.69
CA GLY A 116 -12.54 -2.66 5.49
C GLY A 116 -11.33 -2.00 4.83
N VAL A 117 -11.19 -0.68 4.98
CA VAL A 117 -10.08 0.08 4.39
C VAL A 117 -8.97 0.21 5.43
N TRP A 118 -7.76 -0.24 5.09
CA TRP A 118 -6.56 -0.11 5.90
C TRP A 118 -5.54 0.76 5.16
N ARG A 119 -5.05 1.82 5.80
CA ARG A 119 -4.01 2.71 5.29
C ARG A 119 -2.79 2.71 6.19
N PHE A 120 -1.62 2.62 5.60
CA PHE A 120 -0.34 2.69 6.29
C PHE A 120 0.75 3.22 5.37
N ARG A 121 1.90 3.57 5.94
CA ARG A 121 3.09 3.99 5.21
C ARG A 121 4.25 3.06 5.49
N VAL A 122 5.09 2.83 4.49
CA VAL A 122 6.35 2.12 4.63
C VAL A 122 7.50 3.07 4.29
N GLN A 123 8.68 2.84 4.89
CA GLN A 123 9.89 3.60 4.55
C GLN A 123 10.54 3.09 3.26
N HIS A 124 10.34 1.81 2.94
CA HIS A 124 10.76 1.13 1.72
C HIS A 124 10.04 -0.23 1.66
N PHE A 125 10.24 -0.98 0.57
CA PHE A 125 9.69 -2.33 0.41
C PHE A 125 10.74 -3.38 0.68
#